data_AF-A0A800DTE2-F1
#
_entry.id   AF-A0A800DTE2-F1
#
_cell.length_a   1.000
_cell.length_b   1.000
_cell.length_c   1.000
_cell.angle_alpha   90.00
_cell.angle_beta   90.00
_cell.angle_gamma   90.00
#
_symmetry.space_group_name_H-M   'P 1'
#
loop_
_entity.id
_entity.type
_entity.pdbx_description
1 polymer ?
#
loop_
_entity_poly.entity_id
_entity_poly.type
_entity_poly.pdbx_seq_one_letter_code
_entity_poly.pdbx_strand_id
1 'polypeptide(L)'
;MMMSLMLRLLSVSVAVSIFSFGATDAQITKFVKKGLSKNRSIEVLSIKIIDKQLLSNPKGWEAYFVKFKLKLKRGKEILDIEDNDIIFAKGDFVSPDFIDLKTNRSIKHSLSPRVKEIYYNDEHLLFGDKNSKHKLLIFSDPNCPFCKDVVPEAIEIVKKYPKTFSLYYYHLPLLKLHPGSNALCKAMILFQKNGRNDLIEKIYKSDFDYKQKDEKKVLEEINKKLDTNLTLKEINQKWIIDQLKKDIKTVV
;
A
#
# COMPACT_ATOMS: atom_id res chain seq x y z
N MET A 1 26.63 11.19 -72.34
CA MET A 1 27.24 9.99 -71.74
C MET A 1 27.04 10.08 -70.24
N MET A 2 26.35 9.09 -69.65
CA MET A 2 26.22 8.76 -68.21
C MET A 2 25.51 9.79 -67.31
N MET A 3 24.30 9.47 -66.80
CA MET A 3 23.99 8.87 -65.48
C MET A 3 24.17 9.87 -64.33
N SER A 4 23.37 9.97 -63.27
CA SER A 4 22.28 9.19 -62.66
C SER A 4 21.82 10.07 -61.47
N LEU A 5 20.53 10.36 -61.31
CA LEU A 5 19.64 9.74 -60.31
C LEU A 5 20.09 9.85 -58.83
N MET A 6 19.19 10.42 -58.02
CA MET A 6 19.03 10.29 -56.56
C MET A 6 20.11 10.89 -55.63
N LEU A 7 19.73 11.97 -54.92
CA LEU A 7 19.42 11.85 -53.48
C LEU A 7 18.67 13.10 -52.99
N ARG A 8 17.35 12.96 -52.85
CA ARG A 8 16.57 13.69 -51.83
C ARG A 8 16.97 13.15 -50.46
N LEU A 9 16.78 13.97 -49.43
CA LEU A 9 16.79 13.66 -47.99
C LEU A 9 18.15 13.79 -47.29
N LEU A 10 18.41 14.99 -46.76
CA LEU A 10 19.09 15.15 -45.47
C LEU A 10 18.43 16.29 -44.69
N SER A 11 17.16 16.11 -44.34
CA SER A 11 16.58 16.75 -43.17
C SER A 11 17.18 16.06 -41.94
N VAL A 12 18.28 16.62 -41.43
CA VAL A 12 18.88 16.23 -40.15
C VAL A 12 17.90 16.63 -39.04
N SER A 13 16.97 15.75 -38.74
CA SER A 13 16.23 15.79 -37.48
C SER A 13 17.22 15.45 -36.37
N VAL A 14 17.78 16.49 -35.72
CA VAL A 14 18.51 16.36 -34.46
C VAL A 14 17.51 15.83 -33.43
N ALA A 15 17.47 14.51 -33.29
CA ALA A 15 16.90 13.89 -32.11
C ALA A 15 17.82 14.27 -30.95
N VAL A 16 17.45 15.31 -30.19
CA VAL A 16 18.01 15.55 -28.87
C VAL A 16 17.52 14.39 -28.01
N SER A 17 18.27 13.29 -28.02
CA SER A 17 18.21 12.31 -26.95
C SER A 17 18.67 13.03 -25.70
N ILE A 18 17.70 13.55 -24.94
CA ILE A 18 17.92 13.86 -23.53
C ILE A 18 18.29 12.51 -22.92
N PHE A 19 19.59 12.22 -22.88
CA PHE A 19 20.10 11.19 -22.00
C PHE A 19 19.71 11.68 -20.60
N SER A 20 18.67 11.08 -20.03
CA SER A 20 18.33 11.30 -18.65
C SER A 20 19.58 10.97 -17.84
N PHE A 21 20.26 12.00 -17.31
CA PHE A 21 21.46 11.89 -16.46
C PHE A 21 21.14 11.24 -15.08
N GLY A 22 20.08 10.44 -14.99
CA GLY A 22 19.69 9.68 -13.81
C GLY A 22 20.24 8.26 -13.88
N ALA A 23 20.51 7.67 -12.73
CA ALA A 23 20.82 6.25 -12.64
C ALA A 23 19.67 5.42 -13.25
N THR A 24 20.00 4.42 -14.06
CA THR A 24 19.00 3.51 -14.60
C THR A 24 18.45 2.56 -13.53
N ASP A 25 17.22 2.10 -13.70
CA ASP A 25 16.62 1.08 -12.81
C ASP A 25 17.53 -0.17 -12.68
N ALA A 26 18.23 -0.53 -13.76
CA ALA A 26 19.20 -1.62 -13.76
C ALA A 26 20.41 -1.34 -12.85
N GLN A 27 20.93 -0.11 -12.84
CA GLN A 27 22.03 0.28 -11.95
C GLN A 27 21.57 0.25 -10.48
N ILE A 28 20.38 0.75 -10.17
CA ILE A 28 19.84 0.76 -8.79
C ILE A 28 19.57 -0.66 -8.30
N THR A 29 18.88 -1.49 -9.10
CA THR A 29 18.62 -2.89 -8.71
C THR A 29 19.91 -3.69 -8.55
N LYS A 30 20.93 -3.45 -9.39
CA LYS A 30 22.27 -4.05 -9.25
C LYS A 30 22.96 -3.60 -7.95
N PHE A 31 22.88 -2.30 -7.60
CA PHE A 31 23.41 -1.77 -6.35
C PHE A 31 22.77 -2.45 -5.13
N VAL A 32 21.43 -2.51 -5.08
CA VAL A 32 20.69 -3.16 -3.98
C VAL A 32 21.02 -4.64 -3.91
N LYS A 33 21.03 -5.36 -5.05
CA LYS A 33 21.40 -6.78 -5.10
C LYS A 33 22.79 -7.01 -4.50
N LYS A 34 23.77 -6.22 -4.93
CA LYS A 34 25.15 -6.31 -4.43
C LYS A 34 25.21 -6.05 -2.93
N GLY A 35 24.43 -5.11 -2.41
CA GLY A 35 24.33 -4.82 -0.97
C GLY A 35 23.79 -6.00 -0.17
N LEU A 36 22.63 -6.52 -0.56
CA LEU A 36 21.95 -7.64 0.12
C LEU A 36 22.76 -8.95 0.05
N SER A 37 23.36 -9.25 -1.11
CA SER A 37 24.14 -10.48 -1.32
C SER A 37 25.48 -10.51 -0.58
N LYS A 38 25.88 -9.44 0.13
CA LYS A 38 27.04 -9.50 1.04
C LYS A 38 26.79 -10.47 2.20
N ASN A 39 25.54 -10.63 2.62
CA ASN A 39 25.17 -11.60 3.64
C ASN A 39 24.92 -12.96 3.00
N ARG A 40 25.78 -13.95 3.31
CA ARG A 40 25.69 -15.31 2.76
C ARG A 40 24.40 -16.05 3.16
N SER A 41 23.72 -15.59 4.20
CA SER A 41 22.42 -16.11 4.63
C SER A 41 21.25 -15.59 3.81
N ILE A 42 21.46 -14.61 2.92
CA ILE A 42 20.42 -14.00 2.09
C ILE A 42 20.53 -14.51 0.65
N GLU A 43 19.45 -15.10 0.16
CA GLU A 43 19.24 -15.38 -1.26
C GLU A 43 18.23 -14.37 -1.82
N VAL A 44 18.66 -13.54 -2.76
CA VAL A 44 17.80 -12.52 -3.38
C VAL A 44 17.00 -13.16 -4.51
N LEU A 45 15.68 -13.27 -4.34
CA LEU A 45 14.77 -13.84 -5.33
C LEU A 45 14.38 -12.83 -6.40
N SER A 46 14.04 -11.61 -5.99
CA SER A 46 13.67 -10.54 -6.93
C SER A 46 13.91 -9.16 -6.34
N ILE A 47 14.20 -8.18 -7.21
CA ILE A 47 14.26 -6.76 -6.88
C ILE A 47 13.51 -6.01 -7.97
N LYS A 48 12.61 -5.12 -7.60
CA LYS A 48 11.79 -4.32 -8.52
C LYS A 48 11.74 -2.88 -8.07
N ILE A 49 11.88 -1.95 -9.00
CA ILE A 49 11.53 -0.55 -8.76
C ILE A 49 10.02 -0.44 -8.89
N ILE A 50 9.33 -0.01 -7.83
CA ILE A 50 7.86 0.11 -7.80
C ILE A 50 7.37 1.54 -8.03
N ASP A 51 8.21 2.54 -7.72
CA ASP A 51 7.95 3.95 -7.99
C ASP A 51 9.26 4.75 -8.03
N LYS A 52 9.22 5.93 -8.66
CA LYS A 52 10.32 6.90 -8.70
C LYS A 52 9.80 8.31 -8.49
N GLN A 53 10.46 9.09 -7.63
CA GLN A 53 10.04 10.44 -7.28
C GLN A 53 11.21 11.41 -7.23
N LEU A 54 11.13 12.50 -8.00
CA LEU A 54 12.11 13.58 -7.94
C LEU A 54 11.96 14.35 -6.63
N LEU A 55 13.07 14.56 -5.92
CA LEU A 55 13.09 15.28 -4.66
C LEU A 55 13.22 16.78 -4.87
N SER A 56 12.36 17.54 -4.18
CA SER A 56 12.49 18.99 -4.05
C SER A 56 13.64 19.39 -3.11
N ASN A 57 13.98 18.52 -2.16
CA ASN A 57 15.11 18.67 -1.23
C ASN A 57 15.61 17.29 -0.78
N PRO A 58 16.89 16.92 -0.97
CA PRO A 58 17.92 17.68 -1.68
C PRO A 58 17.64 17.76 -3.19
N LYS A 59 17.82 18.96 -3.77
CA LYS A 59 17.47 19.22 -5.18
C LYS A 59 18.26 18.35 -6.16
N GLY A 60 17.54 17.80 -7.12
CA GLY A 60 18.10 17.01 -8.23
C GLY A 60 18.45 15.56 -7.85
N TRP A 61 18.04 15.11 -6.66
CA TRP A 61 18.07 13.69 -6.30
C TRP A 61 16.71 13.06 -6.61
N GLU A 62 16.72 11.78 -6.97
CA GLU A 62 15.52 10.99 -7.18
C GLU A 62 15.46 9.85 -6.18
N ALA A 63 14.28 9.61 -5.61
CA ALA A 63 13.99 8.49 -4.73
C ALA A 63 13.44 7.31 -5.54
N TYR A 64 14.11 6.17 -5.43
CA TYR A 64 13.72 4.91 -6.04
C TYR A 64 13.10 4.03 -4.95
N PHE A 65 11.81 3.74 -5.07
CA PHE A 65 11.12 2.83 -4.17
C PHE A 65 11.37 1.41 -4.69
N VAL A 66 12.13 0.63 -3.91
CA VAL A 66 12.61 -0.69 -4.29
C VAL A 66 11.88 -1.73 -3.45
N LYS A 67 11.18 -2.65 -4.11
CA LYS A 67 10.59 -3.84 -3.50
C LYS A 67 11.47 -5.04 -3.77
N PHE A 68 11.76 -5.84 -2.75
CA PHE A 68 12.55 -7.05 -2.93
C PHE A 68 11.97 -8.24 -2.18
N LYS A 69 12.20 -9.41 -2.76
CA LYS A 69 11.86 -10.71 -2.15
C LYS A 69 13.16 -11.46 -1.92
N LEU A 70 13.33 -11.99 -0.72
CA LEU A 70 14.53 -12.71 -0.33
C LEU A 70 14.20 -13.91 0.56
N LYS A 71 15.07 -14.91 0.52
CA LYS A 71 15.11 -16.02 1.47
C LYS A 71 16.22 -15.76 2.46
N LEU A 72 15.86 -15.71 3.74
CA LEU A 72 16.81 -15.61 4.84
C LEU A 72 16.99 -16.99 5.49
N LYS A 73 18.21 -17.51 5.45
CA LYS A 73 18.61 -18.73 6.15
C LYS A 73 19.01 -18.40 7.59
N ARG A 74 18.27 -18.93 8.56
CA ARG A 74 18.56 -18.78 9.99
C ARG A 74 18.69 -20.16 10.63
N GLY A 75 19.92 -20.67 10.72
CA GLY A 75 20.17 -22.05 11.14
C GLY A 75 19.56 -23.04 10.15
N LYS A 76 18.60 -23.85 10.61
CA LYS A 76 17.86 -24.80 9.75
C LYS A 76 16.60 -24.20 9.11
N GLU A 77 16.18 -23.01 9.53
CA GLU A 77 14.97 -22.37 9.03
C GLU A 77 15.26 -21.49 7.81
N ILE A 78 14.30 -21.47 6.86
CA ILE A 78 14.29 -20.58 5.71
C ILE A 78 13.06 -19.70 5.84
N LEU A 79 13.28 -18.38 5.93
CA LEU A 79 12.22 -17.38 6.00
C LEU A 79 12.11 -16.67 4.65
N ASP A 80 10.92 -16.72 4.04
CA ASP A 80 10.59 -15.87 2.91
C ASP A 80 10.23 -14.47 3.40
N ILE A 81 10.96 -13.47 2.93
CA ILE A 81 10.79 -12.08 3.32
C ILE A 81 10.48 -11.27 2.06
N GLU A 82 9.44 -10.45 2.16
CA GLU A 82 9.11 -9.42 1.19
C GLU A 82 9.18 -8.08 1.92
N ASP A 83 10.06 -7.21 1.44
CA ASP A 83 10.36 -5.95 2.11
C ASP A 83 10.67 -4.86 1.07
N ASN A 84 10.69 -3.61 1.52
CA ASN A 84 10.86 -2.43 0.68
C ASN A 84 11.96 -1.52 1.25
N ASP A 85 12.64 -0.78 0.38
CA ASP A 85 13.55 0.30 0.76
C ASP A 85 13.44 1.47 -0.23
N ILE A 86 13.93 2.63 0.16
CA ILE A 86 14.07 3.81 -0.70
C ILE A 86 15.55 4.06 -0.93
N ILE A 87 15.96 4.07 -2.19
CA ILE A 87 17.34 4.38 -2.58
C ILE A 87 17.36 5.73 -3.27
N PHE A 88 18.25 6.62 -2.86
CA PHE A 88 18.40 7.92 -3.50
C PHE A 88 19.51 7.89 -4.52
N ALA A 89 19.28 8.47 -5.70
CA ALA A 89 20.29 8.55 -6.75
C ALA A 89 20.35 9.91 -7.43
N LYS A 90 21.55 10.27 -7.89
CA LYS A 90 21.82 11.46 -8.71
C LYS A 90 23.06 11.23 -9.57
N GLY A 91 22.90 11.18 -10.89
CA GLY A 91 23.99 10.79 -11.78
C GLY A 91 24.54 9.40 -11.41
N ASP A 92 25.86 9.33 -11.25
CA ASP A 92 26.56 8.10 -10.85
C ASP A 92 26.60 7.86 -9.33
N PHE A 93 25.96 8.72 -8.55
CA PHE A 93 25.96 8.64 -7.08
C PHE A 93 24.68 8.02 -6.56
N VAL A 94 24.85 7.18 -5.54
CA VAL A 94 23.76 6.63 -4.73
C VAL A 94 23.98 7.04 -3.28
N SER A 95 22.91 7.51 -2.63
CA SER A 95 22.86 7.66 -1.18
C SER A 95 21.84 6.66 -0.61
N PRO A 96 22.25 5.79 0.32
CA PRO A 96 21.31 4.93 1.03
C PRO A 96 20.34 5.72 1.89
N ASP A 97 20.70 6.92 2.35
CA ASP A 97 19.84 7.73 3.21
C ASP A 97 20.17 9.23 3.15
N PHE A 98 19.23 10.06 3.62
CA PHE A 98 19.48 11.44 4.00
C PHE A 98 18.85 11.66 5.38
N ILE A 99 19.68 12.12 6.33
CA ILE A 99 19.23 12.43 7.69
C ILE A 99 19.02 13.94 7.80
N ASP A 100 17.82 14.35 8.19
CA ASP A 100 17.53 15.74 8.54
C ASP A 100 18.20 16.05 9.89
N LEU A 101 19.13 17.00 9.90
CA LEU A 101 19.92 17.33 11.10
C LEU A 101 19.12 17.98 12.23
N LYS A 102 17.95 18.58 11.93
CA LYS A 102 17.12 19.24 12.95
C LYS A 102 16.31 18.22 13.73
N THR A 103 15.79 17.22 13.03
CA THR A 103 14.94 16.17 13.60
C THR A 103 15.72 14.91 13.95
N ASN A 104 16.95 14.78 13.44
CA ASN A 104 17.77 13.58 13.48
C ASN A 104 17.03 12.33 12.95
N ARG A 105 16.22 12.52 11.92
CA ARG A 105 15.41 11.47 11.28
C ARG A 105 15.73 11.35 9.81
N SER A 106 15.65 10.12 9.29
CA SER A 106 15.72 9.87 7.85
C SER A 106 14.56 10.56 7.13
N ILE A 107 14.83 11.16 5.97
CA ILE A 107 13.76 11.70 5.11
C ILE A 107 12.90 10.58 4.50
N LYS A 108 13.32 9.31 4.54
CA LYS A 108 12.50 8.19 4.05
C LYS A 108 11.15 8.12 4.75
N HIS A 109 11.06 8.55 6.00
CA HIS A 109 9.82 8.54 6.77
C HIS A 109 8.74 9.49 6.23
N SER A 110 9.09 10.48 5.41
CA SER A 110 8.13 11.39 4.77
C SER A 110 7.85 11.02 3.31
N LEU A 111 8.41 9.92 2.82
CA LEU A 111 8.27 9.47 1.45
C LEU A 111 7.48 8.16 1.41
N SER A 112 6.56 8.08 0.47
CA SER A 112 5.78 6.87 0.20
C SER A 112 5.62 6.69 -1.30
N PRO A 113 5.58 5.44 -1.80
CA PRO A 113 5.31 5.20 -3.20
C PRO A 113 3.90 5.69 -3.54
N ARG A 114 3.72 6.20 -4.75
CA ARG A 114 2.40 6.59 -5.24
C ARG A 114 1.49 5.38 -5.30
N VAL A 115 0.32 5.50 -4.69
CA VAL A 115 -0.75 4.51 -4.79
C VAL A 115 -1.30 4.54 -6.22
N LYS A 116 -1.42 3.37 -6.85
CA LYS A 116 -1.97 3.24 -8.21
C LYS A 116 -3.48 3.47 -8.22
N GLU A 117 -4.00 4.07 -9.29
CA GLU A 117 -5.43 4.36 -9.43
C GLU A 117 -6.34 3.12 -9.31
N ILE A 118 -5.83 1.93 -9.65
CA ILE A 118 -6.57 0.66 -9.50
C ILE A 118 -7.03 0.37 -8.06
N TYR A 119 -6.39 0.98 -7.07
CA TYR A 119 -6.75 0.82 -5.66
C TYR A 119 -7.86 1.80 -5.22
N TYR A 120 -8.23 2.76 -6.06
CA TYR A 120 -9.34 3.68 -5.82
C TYR A 120 -10.58 3.26 -6.61
N ASN A 121 -11.11 2.07 -6.31
CA ASN A 121 -12.25 1.47 -7.01
C ASN A 121 -13.55 1.52 -6.17
N ASP A 122 -14.70 1.45 -6.85
CA ASP A 122 -16.02 1.59 -6.24
C ASP A 122 -16.31 0.54 -5.16
N GLU A 123 -15.71 -0.66 -5.26
CA GLU A 123 -15.87 -1.72 -4.26
C GLU A 123 -15.30 -1.34 -2.89
N HIS A 124 -14.25 -0.50 -2.85
CA HIS A 124 -13.62 -0.06 -1.60
C HIS A 124 -14.04 1.35 -1.18
N LEU A 125 -14.80 2.07 -2.00
CA LEU A 125 -15.31 3.39 -1.63
C LEU A 125 -16.27 3.27 -0.43
N LEU A 126 -15.87 3.83 0.71
CA LEU A 126 -16.63 3.78 1.95
C LEU A 126 -17.40 5.09 2.21
N PHE A 127 -16.75 6.24 2.01
CA PHE A 127 -17.37 7.56 2.17
C PHE A 127 -16.83 8.57 1.15
N GLY A 128 -17.62 9.61 0.88
CA GLY A 128 -17.25 10.72 -0.01
C GLY A 128 -17.60 10.47 -1.48
N ASP A 129 -17.32 11.46 -2.32
CA ASP A 129 -17.55 11.42 -3.76
C ASP A 129 -16.36 10.75 -4.46
N LYS A 130 -16.62 9.74 -5.30
CA LYS A 130 -15.58 9.06 -6.09
C LYS A 130 -14.76 10.00 -6.99
N ASN A 131 -15.33 11.16 -7.32
CA ASN A 131 -14.68 12.21 -8.12
C ASN A 131 -14.01 13.29 -7.27
N SER A 132 -13.89 13.08 -5.95
CA SER A 132 -13.24 14.04 -5.06
C SER A 132 -11.77 14.26 -5.45
N LYS A 133 -11.26 15.47 -5.13
CA LYS A 133 -9.90 15.86 -5.46
C LYS A 133 -8.85 15.04 -4.70
N HIS A 134 -9.15 14.63 -3.47
CA HIS A 134 -8.21 13.97 -2.57
C HIS A 134 -8.75 12.61 -2.12
N LYS A 135 -8.08 11.54 -2.55
CA LYS A 135 -8.48 10.16 -2.24
C LYS A 135 -7.61 9.59 -1.11
N LEU A 136 -8.23 9.29 0.01
CA LEU A 136 -7.59 8.56 1.11
C LEU A 136 -7.76 7.07 0.88
N LEU A 137 -6.66 6.31 1.05
CA LEU A 137 -6.70 4.86 1.08
C LEU A 137 -6.26 4.39 2.46
N ILE A 138 -7.10 3.62 3.14
CA ILE A 138 -6.83 3.11 4.48
C ILE A 138 -6.86 1.59 4.46
N PHE A 139 -5.78 0.96 4.90
CA PHE A 139 -5.77 -0.44 5.33
C PHE A 139 -5.94 -0.47 6.84
N SER A 140 -6.91 -1.21 7.35
CA SER A 140 -7.17 -1.17 8.78
C SER A 140 -7.73 -2.45 9.37
N ASP A 141 -7.43 -2.60 10.66
CA ASP A 141 -7.92 -3.62 11.56
C ASP A 141 -8.84 -2.95 12.60
N PRO A 142 -10.14 -3.31 12.68
CA PRO A 142 -11.08 -2.70 13.61
C PRO A 142 -10.78 -2.96 15.09
N ASN A 143 -9.91 -3.94 15.43
CA ASN A 143 -9.45 -4.16 16.81
C ASN A 143 -8.09 -3.52 17.12
N CYS A 144 -7.38 -2.97 16.13
CA CYS A 144 -6.10 -2.33 16.39
C CYS A 144 -6.33 -0.98 17.10
N PRO A 145 -5.75 -0.75 18.28
CA PRO A 145 -5.96 0.50 19.03
C PRO A 145 -5.52 1.74 18.23
N PHE A 146 -4.37 1.66 17.54
CA PHE A 146 -3.90 2.76 16.69
C PHE A 146 -4.84 3.05 15.51
N CYS A 147 -5.51 2.02 14.99
CA CYS A 147 -6.51 2.21 13.94
C CYS A 147 -7.77 2.88 14.51
N LYS A 148 -8.19 2.51 15.72
CA LYS A 148 -9.32 3.15 16.41
C LYS A 148 -9.05 4.62 16.74
N ASP A 149 -7.80 5.01 16.96
CA ASP A 149 -7.45 6.41 17.18
C ASP A 149 -7.57 7.27 15.90
N VAL A 150 -7.36 6.69 14.72
CA VAL A 150 -7.21 7.46 13.46
C VAL A 150 -8.41 7.32 12.51
N VAL A 151 -8.95 6.11 12.35
CA VAL A 151 -9.98 5.83 11.33
C VAL A 151 -11.29 6.59 11.58
N PRO A 152 -11.81 6.70 12.82
CA PRO A 152 -12.99 7.51 13.10
C PRO A 152 -12.84 8.98 12.68
N GLU A 153 -11.69 9.59 12.98
CA GLU A 153 -11.42 10.98 12.60
C GLU A 153 -11.38 11.14 11.07
N ALA A 154 -10.72 10.20 10.37
CA ALA A 154 -10.69 10.21 8.91
C ALA A 154 -12.11 10.10 8.30
N ILE A 155 -12.95 9.23 8.85
CA ILE A 155 -14.37 9.09 8.44
C ILE A 155 -15.12 10.40 8.68
N GLU A 156 -14.96 11.03 9.84
CA GLU A 156 -15.65 12.29 10.18
C GLU A 156 -15.24 13.44 9.25
N ILE A 157 -13.95 13.57 8.93
CA ILE A 157 -13.44 14.57 7.98
C ILE A 157 -14.04 14.36 6.58
N VAL A 158 -14.05 13.11 6.10
CA VAL A 158 -14.55 12.78 4.76
C VAL A 158 -16.06 13.04 4.67
N LYS A 159 -16.83 12.68 5.71
CA LYS A 159 -18.27 12.98 5.80
C LYS A 159 -18.55 14.48 5.84
N LYS A 160 -17.69 15.27 6.50
CA LYS A 160 -17.81 16.73 6.55
C LYS A 160 -17.50 17.41 5.21
N TYR A 161 -16.57 16.84 4.43
CA TYR A 161 -16.13 17.41 3.15
C TYR A 161 -16.16 16.39 1.99
N PRO A 162 -17.33 15.83 1.65
CA PRO A 162 -17.43 14.67 0.75
C PRO A 162 -17.07 14.99 -0.71
N LYS A 163 -17.12 16.26 -1.12
CA LYS A 163 -16.67 16.69 -2.46
C LYS A 163 -15.14 16.90 -2.53
N THR A 164 -14.51 17.10 -1.38
CA THR A 164 -13.06 17.34 -1.28
C THR A 164 -12.31 16.04 -1.08
N PHE A 165 -12.87 15.14 -0.26
CA PHE A 165 -12.26 13.88 0.10
C PHE A 165 -13.15 12.67 -0.17
N SER A 166 -12.52 11.56 -0.50
CA SER A 166 -13.14 10.23 -0.54
C SER A 166 -12.25 9.22 0.18
N LEU A 167 -12.89 8.31 0.92
CA LEU A 167 -12.22 7.27 1.68
C LEU A 167 -12.43 5.92 1.01
N TYR A 168 -11.33 5.29 0.62
CA TYR A 168 -11.27 3.91 0.16
C TYR A 168 -10.72 3.03 1.28
N TYR A 169 -11.49 2.06 1.70
CA TYR A 169 -11.22 1.25 2.89
C TYR A 169 -10.91 -0.21 2.50
N TYR A 170 -9.79 -0.73 2.99
CA TYR A 170 -9.32 -2.09 2.79
C TYR A 170 -9.19 -2.82 4.13
N HIS A 171 -9.75 -4.03 4.20
CA HIS A 171 -9.74 -4.83 5.42
C HIS A 171 -8.38 -5.51 5.63
N LEU A 172 -7.75 -5.26 6.77
CA LEU A 172 -6.46 -5.85 7.13
C LEU A 172 -6.48 -6.41 8.56
N PRO A 173 -7.23 -7.49 8.83
CA PRO A 173 -7.24 -8.08 10.16
C PRO A 173 -5.89 -8.71 10.49
N LEU A 174 -5.24 -8.25 11.57
CA LEU A 174 -3.94 -8.75 12.02
C LEU A 174 -4.13 -10.02 12.84
N LEU A 175 -4.59 -11.11 12.22
CA LEU A 175 -5.10 -12.32 12.88
C LEU A 175 -4.18 -12.98 13.93
N LYS A 176 -2.86 -12.75 13.85
CA LYS A 176 -1.91 -13.22 14.87
C LYS A 176 -2.03 -12.45 16.19
N LEU A 177 -2.40 -11.17 16.12
CA LEU A 177 -2.55 -10.26 17.25
C LEU A 177 -4.02 -10.09 17.65
N HIS A 178 -4.90 -9.94 16.66
CA HIS A 178 -6.33 -9.68 16.83
C HIS A 178 -7.18 -10.72 16.07
N PRO A 179 -7.25 -11.97 16.54
CA PRO A 179 -8.07 -13.01 15.89
C PRO A 179 -9.55 -12.62 15.76
N GLY A 180 -10.09 -11.83 16.70
CA GLY A 180 -11.48 -11.38 16.67
C GLY A 180 -11.81 -10.49 15.46
N SER A 181 -10.79 -9.86 14.87
CA SER A 181 -10.96 -8.96 13.72
C SER A 181 -11.46 -9.66 12.46
N ASN A 182 -11.28 -10.98 12.37
CA ASN A 182 -11.77 -11.74 11.23
C ASN A 182 -13.28 -11.59 11.06
N ALA A 183 -14.03 -11.78 12.15
CA ALA A 183 -15.49 -11.71 12.14
C ALA A 183 -15.97 -10.26 11.91
N LEU A 184 -15.29 -9.29 12.54
CA LEU A 184 -15.57 -7.86 12.35
C LEU A 184 -15.39 -7.46 10.89
N CYS A 185 -14.27 -7.81 10.26
CA CYS A 185 -14.03 -7.47 8.85
C CYS A 185 -15.06 -8.12 7.92
N LYS A 186 -15.44 -9.38 8.15
CA LYS A 186 -16.51 -10.03 7.36
C LYS A 186 -17.86 -9.34 7.50
N ALA A 187 -18.22 -8.94 8.73
CA ALA A 187 -19.44 -8.17 8.98
C ALA A 187 -19.38 -6.79 8.30
N MET A 188 -18.23 -6.10 8.36
CA MET A 188 -18.02 -4.80 7.70
C MET A 188 -18.17 -4.90 6.18
N ILE A 189 -17.61 -5.94 5.54
CA ILE A 189 -17.78 -6.19 4.10
C ILE A 189 -19.27 -6.35 3.75
N LEU A 190 -20.02 -7.12 4.56
CA LEU A 190 -21.46 -7.28 4.37
C LEU A 190 -22.22 -5.97 4.56
N PHE A 191 -21.88 -5.18 5.59
CA PHE A 191 -22.49 -3.89 5.83
C PHE A 191 -22.24 -2.91 4.68
N GLN A 192 -21.01 -2.82 4.19
CA GLN A 192 -20.65 -1.97 3.06
C GLN A 192 -21.45 -2.36 1.81
N LYS A 193 -21.53 -3.66 1.52
CA LYS A 193 -22.33 -4.18 0.39
C LYS A 193 -23.80 -3.79 0.49
N ASN A 194 -24.34 -3.73 1.70
CA ASN A 194 -25.74 -3.39 1.97
C ASN A 194 -25.96 -1.87 2.21
N GLY A 195 -24.95 -1.03 2.01
CA GLY A 195 -25.04 0.42 2.23
C GLY A 195 -25.16 0.83 3.70
N ARG A 196 -24.84 -0.07 4.64
CA ARG A 196 -24.91 0.14 6.10
C ARG A 196 -23.58 0.64 6.67
N ASN A 197 -23.02 1.68 6.05
CA ASN A 197 -21.73 2.24 6.46
C ASN A 197 -21.78 2.88 7.86
N ASP A 198 -22.98 3.20 8.36
CA ASP A 198 -23.22 3.62 9.75
C ASP A 198 -22.75 2.56 10.77
N LEU A 199 -22.91 1.27 10.45
CA LEU A 199 -22.51 0.18 11.33
C LEU A 199 -20.99 -0.02 11.35
N ILE A 200 -20.30 0.30 10.25
CA ILE A 200 -18.85 0.27 10.18
C ILE A 200 -18.25 1.31 11.13
N GLU A 201 -18.81 2.51 11.16
CA GLU A 201 -18.42 3.55 12.12
C GLU A 201 -18.65 3.10 13.57
N LYS A 202 -19.80 2.48 13.86
CA LYS A 202 -20.10 1.92 15.19
C LYS A 202 -19.11 0.84 15.63
N ILE A 203 -18.62 0.01 14.70
CA ILE A 203 -17.59 -1.01 15.02
C ILE A 203 -16.34 -0.33 15.57
N TYR A 204 -15.84 0.71 14.91
CA TYR A 204 -14.66 1.43 15.39
C TYR A 204 -14.87 2.13 16.72
N LYS A 205 -16.09 2.61 16.98
CA LYS A 205 -16.49 3.27 18.23
C LYS A 205 -16.84 2.28 19.36
N SER A 206 -16.74 0.97 19.11
CA SER A 206 -17.07 -0.08 20.08
C SER A 206 -15.85 -0.91 20.46
N ASP A 207 -15.76 -1.33 21.72
CA ASP A 207 -14.70 -2.22 22.18
C ASP A 207 -15.09 -3.68 21.97
N PHE A 208 -14.32 -4.45 21.22
CA PHE A 208 -14.52 -5.90 21.09
C PHE A 208 -13.36 -6.64 21.75
N ASP A 209 -13.59 -7.88 22.17
CA ASP A 209 -12.50 -8.74 22.62
C ASP A 209 -11.62 -9.15 21.43
N TYR A 210 -10.52 -8.41 21.26
CA TYR A 210 -9.57 -8.65 20.17
C TYR A 210 -8.94 -10.05 20.22
N LYS A 211 -8.86 -10.69 21.40
CA LYS A 211 -8.29 -12.04 21.58
C LYS A 211 -9.30 -13.15 21.29
N GLN A 212 -10.58 -12.83 21.13
CA GLN A 212 -11.61 -13.83 20.90
C GLN A 212 -11.34 -14.55 19.58
N LYS A 213 -11.19 -15.89 19.64
CA LYS A 213 -10.96 -16.74 18.46
C LYS A 213 -12.23 -17.40 17.95
N ASP A 214 -13.25 -17.50 18.80
CA ASP A 214 -14.53 -18.09 18.44
C ASP A 214 -15.36 -17.07 17.67
N GLU A 215 -15.44 -17.27 16.35
CA GLU A 215 -16.19 -16.39 15.44
C GLU A 215 -17.67 -16.26 15.82
N LYS A 216 -18.28 -17.31 16.39
CA LYS A 216 -19.69 -17.26 16.84
C LYS A 216 -19.86 -16.27 17.98
N LYS A 217 -18.93 -16.27 18.95
CA LYS A 217 -18.97 -15.33 20.09
C LYS A 217 -18.75 -13.89 19.64
N VAL A 218 -17.84 -13.66 18.70
CA VAL A 218 -17.65 -12.32 18.13
C VAL A 218 -18.92 -11.86 17.39
N LEU A 219 -19.57 -12.76 16.65
CA LEU A 219 -20.82 -12.44 15.96
C LEU A 219 -21.98 -12.12 16.92
N GLU A 220 -22.11 -12.86 18.01
CA GLU A 220 -23.08 -12.57 19.08
C GLU A 220 -22.82 -11.18 19.69
N GLU A 221 -21.55 -10.83 19.92
CA GLU A 221 -21.15 -9.52 20.41
C GLU A 221 -21.45 -8.40 19.40
N ILE A 222 -21.17 -8.62 18.11
CA ILE A 222 -21.54 -7.70 17.01
C ILE A 222 -23.05 -7.45 17.05
N ASN A 223 -23.85 -8.51 17.02
CA ASN A 223 -25.31 -8.42 17.01
C ASN A 223 -25.86 -7.65 18.20
N LYS A 224 -25.32 -7.92 19.39
CA LYS A 224 -25.70 -7.21 20.62
C LYS A 224 -25.34 -5.72 20.58
N LYS A 225 -24.14 -5.37 20.11
CA LYS A 225 -23.64 -3.97 20.15
C LYS A 225 -24.20 -3.10 19.03
N LEU A 226 -24.49 -3.70 17.88
CA LEU A 226 -24.93 -2.99 16.69
C LEU A 226 -26.44 -3.08 16.45
N ASP A 227 -27.16 -3.84 17.28
CA ASP A 227 -28.58 -4.15 17.11
C ASP A 227 -28.86 -4.79 15.74
N THR A 228 -28.17 -5.91 15.47
CA THR A 228 -28.28 -6.67 14.23
C THR A 228 -28.61 -8.14 14.49
N ASN A 229 -29.05 -8.85 13.45
CA ASN A 229 -29.37 -10.28 13.50
C ASN A 229 -28.55 -11.09 12.48
N LEU A 230 -27.25 -10.77 12.35
CA LEU A 230 -26.35 -11.47 11.44
C LEU A 230 -26.17 -12.93 11.84
N THR A 231 -26.09 -13.79 10.84
CA THR A 231 -25.80 -15.22 10.99
C THR A 231 -24.40 -15.57 10.49
N LEU A 232 -23.83 -16.67 11.02
CA LEU A 232 -22.55 -17.19 10.54
C LEU A 232 -22.59 -17.49 9.04
N LYS A 233 -23.73 -17.95 8.53
CA LYS A 233 -23.93 -18.25 7.11
C LYS A 233 -23.81 -16.99 6.24
N GLU A 234 -24.33 -15.86 6.71
CA GLU A 234 -24.27 -14.60 5.97
C GLU A 234 -22.85 -14.04 5.90
N ILE A 235 -22.13 -13.99 7.01
CA ILE A 235 -20.77 -13.42 7.03
C ILE A 235 -19.71 -14.35 6.44
N ASN A 236 -20.02 -15.65 6.27
CA ASN A 236 -19.14 -16.64 5.66
C ASN A 236 -19.51 -16.99 4.22
N GLN A 237 -20.32 -16.16 3.55
CA GLN A 237 -20.54 -16.34 2.12
C GLN A 237 -19.21 -16.25 1.36
N LYS A 238 -19.07 -17.08 0.31
CA LYS A 238 -17.82 -17.23 -0.43
C LYS A 238 -17.26 -15.88 -0.94
N TRP A 239 -18.13 -15.01 -1.44
CA TRP A 239 -17.72 -13.70 -1.95
C TRP A 239 -17.13 -12.77 -0.87
N ILE A 240 -17.60 -12.86 0.38
CA ILE A 240 -17.04 -12.10 1.51
C ILE A 240 -15.63 -12.60 1.84
N ILE A 241 -15.47 -13.93 1.91
CA ILE A 241 -14.19 -14.57 2.21
C ILE A 241 -13.17 -14.25 1.11
N ASP A 242 -13.59 -14.31 -0.15
CA ASP A 242 -12.75 -14.00 -1.30
C ASP A 242 -12.36 -12.52 -1.31
N GLN A 243 -13.30 -11.61 -1.00
CA GLN A 243 -13.01 -10.19 -0.88
C GLN A 243 -12.01 -9.89 0.24
N LEU A 244 -12.23 -10.43 1.44
CA LEU A 244 -11.30 -10.25 2.56
C LEU A 244 -9.89 -10.75 2.21
N LYS A 245 -9.78 -11.91 1.53
CA LYS A 245 -8.48 -12.43 1.07
C LYS A 245 -7.83 -11.51 0.04
N LYS A 246 -8.63 -10.92 -0.86
CA LYS A 246 -8.16 -9.95 -1.86
C LYS A 246 -7.64 -8.68 -1.19
N ASP A 247 -8.35 -8.15 -0.20
CA ASP A 247 -7.91 -6.98 0.58
C ASP A 247 -6.57 -7.24 1.28
N ILE A 248 -6.46 -8.37 1.99
CA ILE A 248 -5.24 -8.77 2.70
C ILE A 248 -4.04 -8.92 1.74
N LYS A 249 -4.28 -9.46 0.54
CA LYS A 249 -3.24 -9.61 -0.49
C LYS A 249 -2.85 -8.29 -1.15
N THR A 250 -3.70 -7.27 -1.05
CA THR A 250 -3.51 -5.98 -1.71
C THR A 250 -2.52 -5.07 -0.99
N VAL A 251 -2.23 -5.33 0.29
CA VAL A 251 -1.26 -4.55 1.09
C VAL A 251 0.04 -4.39 0.31
N VAL A 252 0.31 -3.13 -0.06
CA VAL A 252 1.33 -2.71 -1.03
C VAL A 252 2.72 -2.85 -0.47
#